data_AF-A0AAN6UWR5-F1
#
_entry.id   AF-A0AAN6UWR5-F1
#
_cell.length_a   1.000
_cell.length_b   1.000
_cell.length_c   1.000
_cell.angle_alpha   90.00
_cell.angle_beta   90.00
_cell.angle_gamma   90.00
#
_symmetry.space_group_name_H-M   'P 1'
#
loop_
_entity.id
_entity.type
_entity.pdbx_description
1 polymer ?
#
loop_
_entity_poly.entity_id
_entity_poly.type
_entity_poly.pdbx_seq_one_letter_code
_entity_poly.pdbx_strand_id
1 'polypeptide(L)'
;VFTSYVMQCLLVVVLWAGLAGFSWHNARRGRPDRPPKEPHQQHPNQPPHDHPDKPKQQEQIGPHFQAWISLLLDSHKAQCYFGGTLMLAVLASDLFSTSFVTTFLVTPLATNSILPLIFSYLLLVYFRASTPATAILTTVVYVLASLVYWVLYIRLRLPDGMTRDGMYKRYRLGVSSLEACGEFSGLAVCPEGDADRDEFAEGIGARLLLRVVTPIIWTWATGVLGVLLLLPVFRRSGRRSRQGKKMERELAESGKQGDENTARSTGDTTRTWHRVVFWLSTVVFVLGVGMQGSVLATAIRLDMVDIHGWSFGQIVAVTVWVPPLLEYFCGEMSGWHRRRMGKWGGEYEEVPMR
;
A
#
# COMPACT_ATOMS: atom_id res chain seq x y z
N VAL A 1 14.65 10.00 -9.94
CA VAL A 1 13.77 9.92 -8.75
C VAL A 1 12.38 9.47 -9.16
N PHE A 2 11.73 10.11 -10.14
CA PHE A 2 10.42 9.69 -10.66
C PHE A 2 10.29 8.20 -10.99
N THR A 3 11.30 7.60 -11.63
CA THR A 3 11.34 6.16 -11.93
C THR A 3 11.21 5.29 -10.67
N SER A 4 11.79 5.72 -9.53
CA SER A 4 11.69 4.98 -8.26
C SER A 4 10.25 4.88 -7.77
N TYR A 5 9.46 5.92 -7.98
CA TYR A 5 8.06 5.98 -7.58
C TYR A 5 7.15 5.18 -8.51
N VAL A 6 7.46 5.15 -9.79
CA VAL A 6 6.76 4.28 -10.74
C VAL A 6 7.01 2.83 -10.36
N MET A 7 8.26 2.48 -10.04
CA MET A 7 8.62 1.16 -9.53
C MET A 7 7.89 0.83 -8.21
N GLN A 8 7.76 1.79 -7.28
CA GLN A 8 6.94 1.61 -6.08
C GLN A 8 5.49 1.24 -6.40
N CYS A 9 4.85 2.01 -7.29
CA CYS A 9 3.46 1.78 -7.65
C CYS A 9 3.28 0.42 -8.33
N LEU A 10 4.16 0.09 -9.28
CA LEU A 10 4.16 -1.21 -9.96
C LEU A 10 4.38 -2.36 -8.98
N LEU A 11 5.35 -2.23 -8.06
CA LEU A 11 5.64 -3.24 -7.04
C LEU A 11 4.42 -3.45 -6.13
N VAL A 12 3.75 -2.37 -5.69
CA VAL A 12 2.51 -2.47 -4.90
C VAL A 12 1.39 -3.14 -5.69
N VAL A 13 1.24 -2.82 -6.98
CA VAL A 13 0.27 -3.49 -7.87
C VAL A 13 0.57 -4.98 -7.99
N VAL A 14 1.83 -5.37 -8.16
CA VAL A 14 2.26 -6.78 -8.23
C VAL A 14 2.01 -7.50 -6.91
N LEU A 15 2.37 -6.88 -5.77
CA LEU A 15 2.07 -7.39 -4.42
C LEU A 15 0.58 -7.60 -4.21
N TRP A 16 -0.21 -6.60 -4.60
CA TRP A 16 -1.67 -6.68 -4.52
C TRP A 16 -2.22 -7.81 -5.39
N ALA A 17 -1.79 -7.91 -6.66
CA ALA A 17 -2.26 -8.94 -7.59
C ALA A 17 -1.91 -10.35 -7.10
N GLY A 18 -0.71 -10.54 -6.56
CA GLY A 18 -0.30 -11.79 -5.92
C GLY A 18 -1.20 -12.15 -4.74
N LEU A 19 -1.40 -11.22 -3.81
CA LEU A 19 -2.25 -11.43 -2.63
C LEU A 19 -3.73 -11.68 -2.99
N ALA A 20 -4.26 -10.96 -3.98
CA ALA A 20 -5.61 -11.15 -4.50
C ALA A 20 -5.76 -12.53 -5.16
N GLY A 21 -4.78 -12.94 -5.97
CA GLY A 21 -4.72 -14.26 -6.60
C GLY A 21 -4.68 -15.40 -5.58
N PHE A 22 -3.85 -15.30 -4.54
CA PHE A 22 -3.80 -16.28 -3.46
C PHE A 22 -5.11 -16.34 -2.68
N SER A 23 -5.68 -15.19 -2.33
CA SER A 23 -6.96 -15.12 -1.63
C SER A 23 -8.08 -15.78 -2.44
N TRP A 24 -8.13 -15.51 -3.74
CA TRP A 24 -9.09 -16.11 -4.66
C TRP A 24 -8.90 -17.62 -4.78
N HIS A 25 -7.66 -18.07 -4.96
CA HIS A 25 -7.33 -19.49 -5.08
C HIS A 25 -7.71 -20.28 -3.82
N ASN A 26 -7.40 -19.74 -2.63
CA ASN A 26 -7.78 -20.35 -1.36
C ASN A 26 -9.29 -20.36 -1.16
N ALA A 27 -10.00 -19.29 -1.55
CA ALA A 27 -11.46 -19.24 -1.51
C ALA A 27 -12.11 -20.29 -2.42
N ARG A 28 -11.51 -20.61 -3.57
CA ARG A 28 -11.99 -21.69 -4.45
C ARG A 28 -11.72 -23.08 -3.88
N ARG A 29 -10.54 -23.31 -3.29
CA ARG A 29 -10.21 -24.61 -2.67
C ARG A 29 -10.98 -24.88 -1.38
N GLY A 30 -11.37 -23.83 -0.67
CA GLY A 30 -12.17 -23.91 0.55
C GLY A 30 -13.66 -24.17 0.32
N ARG A 31 -14.12 -24.46 -0.92
CA ARG A 31 -15.50 -24.87 -1.14
C ARG A 31 -15.72 -26.28 -0.58
N PRO A 32 -16.65 -26.45 0.38
CA PRO A 32 -16.88 -27.73 1.04
C PRO A 32 -17.78 -28.60 0.17
N ASP A 33 -17.22 -29.22 -0.87
CA ASP A 33 -17.92 -30.30 -1.60
C ASP A 33 -17.69 -31.67 -0.95
N ARG A 34 -17.11 -31.71 0.25
CA ARG A 34 -17.25 -32.88 1.12
C ARG A 34 -18.42 -32.63 2.07
N PRO A 35 -19.59 -33.24 1.83
CA PRO A 35 -20.59 -33.35 2.87
C PRO A 35 -19.89 -33.89 4.12
N PRO A 36 -20.24 -33.38 5.31
CA PRO A 36 -19.72 -33.91 6.57
C PRO A 36 -19.87 -35.43 6.50
N LYS A 37 -18.76 -36.18 6.57
CA LYS A 37 -18.86 -37.60 6.87
C LYS A 37 -19.68 -37.66 8.15
N GLU A 38 -20.85 -38.27 8.06
CA GLU A 38 -21.77 -38.40 9.17
C GLU A 38 -20.99 -38.77 10.42
N PRO A 39 -21.26 -38.11 11.57
CA PRO A 39 -20.61 -38.48 12.81
C PRO A 39 -20.86 -39.97 13.02
N HIS A 40 -19.79 -40.77 12.91
CA HIS A 40 -19.81 -42.14 13.39
C HIS A 40 -20.36 -42.08 14.81
N GLN A 41 -21.53 -42.69 15.00
CA GLN A 41 -22.21 -42.82 16.28
C GLN A 41 -21.18 -43.27 17.31
N GLN A 42 -20.77 -42.34 18.17
CA GLN A 42 -19.92 -42.66 19.31
C GLN A 42 -20.73 -43.51 20.27
N HIS A 43 -20.16 -44.66 20.61
CA HIS A 43 -20.67 -45.60 21.59
C HIS A 43 -20.96 -44.89 22.93
N PRO A 44 -22.09 -45.17 23.63
CA PRO A 44 -22.55 -44.39 24.79
C PRO A 44 -21.73 -44.47 26.08
N ASN A 45 -20.56 -45.13 26.12
CA ASN A 45 -19.94 -45.54 27.40
C ASN A 45 -18.51 -45.02 27.65
N GLN A 46 -18.09 -43.89 27.05
CA GLN A 46 -16.79 -43.29 27.39
C GLN A 46 -16.92 -42.24 28.51
N PRO A 47 -16.24 -42.43 29.66
CA PRO A 47 -16.25 -41.48 30.77
C PRO A 47 -15.63 -40.13 30.37
N PRO A 48 -16.00 -39.04 31.07
CA PRO A 48 -15.61 -37.68 30.71
C PRO A 48 -14.13 -37.48 31.00
N HIS A 49 -13.29 -37.61 29.98
CA HIS A 49 -11.91 -37.17 30.04
C HIS A 49 -11.86 -35.67 29.77
N ASP A 50 -11.43 -34.91 30.79
CA ASP A 50 -11.02 -33.52 30.69
C ASP A 50 -10.03 -33.35 29.54
N HIS A 51 -10.54 -32.93 28.39
CA HIS A 51 -9.71 -32.65 27.23
C HIS A 51 -9.07 -31.27 27.43
N PRO A 52 -7.73 -31.19 27.58
CA PRO A 52 -7.05 -29.91 27.62
C PRO A 52 -7.34 -29.16 26.33
N ASP A 53 -7.75 -27.90 26.48
CA ASP A 53 -8.08 -26.94 25.43
C ASP A 53 -7.23 -27.15 24.18
N LYS A 54 -7.80 -27.85 23.18
CA LYS A 54 -7.15 -27.97 21.88
C LYS A 54 -6.95 -26.54 21.34
N PRO A 55 -5.71 -26.07 21.13
CA PRO A 55 -5.47 -24.73 20.63
C PRO A 55 -6.24 -24.59 19.32
N LYS A 56 -7.14 -23.60 19.27
CA LYS A 56 -7.97 -23.28 18.11
C LYS A 56 -7.09 -23.37 16.88
N GLN A 57 -7.44 -24.27 15.96
CA GLN A 57 -6.79 -24.43 14.66
C GLN A 57 -6.68 -23.05 14.01
N GLN A 58 -5.53 -22.42 14.22
CA GLN A 58 -5.10 -21.27 13.47
C GLN A 58 -4.87 -21.84 12.09
N GLU A 59 -5.83 -21.59 11.20
CA GLU A 59 -5.77 -21.87 9.77
C GLU A 59 -4.32 -21.72 9.34
N GLN A 60 -3.63 -22.83 9.06
CA GLN A 60 -2.21 -22.80 8.73
C GLN A 60 -2.06 -22.05 7.42
N ILE A 61 -1.84 -20.75 7.54
CA ILE A 61 -1.53 -19.87 6.43
C ILE A 61 -0.28 -20.45 5.77
N GLY A 62 -0.38 -20.77 4.48
CA GLY A 62 0.73 -21.38 3.75
C GLY A 62 2.00 -20.51 3.82
N PRO A 63 3.20 -21.12 3.90
CA PRO A 63 4.46 -20.40 4.10
C PRO A 63 4.71 -19.32 3.03
N HIS A 64 4.28 -19.59 1.79
CA HIS A 64 4.32 -18.63 0.68
C HIS A 64 3.57 -17.34 0.99
N PHE A 65 2.33 -17.44 1.51
CA PHE A 65 1.53 -16.26 1.81
C PHE A 65 2.14 -15.41 2.92
N GLN A 66 2.77 -16.05 3.90
CA GLN A 66 3.52 -15.36 4.94
C GLN A 66 4.74 -14.61 4.37
N ALA A 67 5.46 -15.21 3.41
CA ALA A 67 6.56 -14.54 2.71
C ALA A 67 6.09 -13.30 1.94
N TRP A 68 4.94 -13.37 1.24
CA TRP A 68 4.35 -12.21 0.56
C TRP A 68 3.96 -11.09 1.54
N ILE A 69 3.41 -11.44 2.70
CA ILE A 69 3.10 -10.45 3.75
C ILE A 69 4.38 -9.80 4.30
N SER A 70 5.44 -10.57 4.51
CA SER A 70 6.74 -10.01 4.95
C SER A 70 7.29 -9.04 3.90
N LEU A 71 7.29 -9.45 2.62
CA LEU A 71 7.74 -8.59 1.54
C LEU A 71 6.91 -7.29 1.45
N LEU A 72 5.58 -7.37 1.63
CA LEU A 72 4.73 -6.19 1.69
C LEU A 72 5.08 -5.28 2.86
N LEU A 73 5.34 -5.86 4.04
CA LEU A 73 5.71 -5.11 5.24
C LEU A 73 7.05 -4.38 5.05
N ASP A 74 8.05 -5.05 4.52
CA ASP A 74 9.38 -4.47 4.33
C ASP A 74 9.41 -3.46 3.17
N SER A 75 8.64 -3.71 2.11
CA SER A 75 8.38 -2.73 1.06
C SER A 75 7.69 -1.49 1.62
N HIS A 76 6.68 -1.64 2.48
CA HIS A 76 5.99 -0.52 3.11
C HIS A 76 6.93 0.31 4.00
N LYS A 77 7.80 -0.32 4.79
CA LYS A 77 8.82 0.38 5.57
C LYS A 77 9.76 1.17 4.65
N ALA A 78 10.26 0.55 3.59
CA ALA A 78 11.11 1.21 2.60
C ALA A 78 10.41 2.42 1.97
N GLN A 79 9.12 2.30 1.62
CA GLN A 79 8.29 3.41 1.11
C GLN A 79 8.21 4.56 2.12
N CYS A 80 7.96 4.25 3.40
CA CYS A 80 7.89 5.24 4.46
C CYS A 80 9.23 5.96 4.67
N TYR A 81 10.35 5.24 4.75
CA TYR A 81 11.67 5.86 4.97
C TYR A 81 12.10 6.71 3.77
N PHE A 82 11.91 6.19 2.55
CA PHE A 82 12.25 6.92 1.34
C PHE A 82 11.35 8.14 1.15
N GLY A 83 10.03 7.96 1.24
CA GLY A 83 9.05 9.05 1.13
C GLY A 83 9.24 10.11 2.21
N GLY A 84 9.43 9.70 3.47
CA GLY A 84 9.67 10.61 4.58
C GLY A 84 10.94 11.44 4.40
N THR A 85 12.06 10.79 4.06
CA THR A 85 13.33 11.47 3.78
C THR A 85 13.19 12.47 2.64
N LEU A 86 12.47 12.09 1.58
CA LEU A 86 12.28 12.98 0.45
C LEU A 86 11.42 14.19 0.82
N MET A 87 10.32 13.99 1.55
CA MET A 87 9.48 15.11 2.00
C MET A 87 10.25 16.05 2.95
N LEU A 88 11.13 15.51 3.82
CA LEU A 88 12.05 16.33 4.63
C LEU A 88 13.03 17.12 3.76
N ALA A 89 13.62 16.48 2.75
CA ALA A 89 14.53 17.17 1.82
C ALA A 89 13.82 18.28 1.05
N VAL A 90 12.58 18.04 0.62
CA VAL A 90 11.74 19.05 -0.02
C VAL A 90 11.42 20.19 0.94
N LEU A 91 11.16 19.91 2.22
CA LEU A 91 10.93 20.95 3.24
C LEU A 91 12.17 21.77 3.60
N ALA A 92 13.33 21.12 3.59
CA ALA A 92 14.62 21.77 3.79
C ALA A 92 15.05 22.58 2.56
N SER A 93 14.58 22.20 1.38
CA SER A 93 14.68 23.00 0.17
C SER A 93 13.75 24.20 0.32
N ASP A 94 14.13 25.38 -0.18
CA ASP A 94 13.32 26.59 -0.07
C ASP A 94 12.03 26.49 -0.92
N LEU A 95 11.03 25.79 -0.37
CA LEU A 95 9.70 25.54 -0.95
C LEU A 95 8.95 26.84 -1.28
N PHE A 96 9.34 27.95 -0.67
CA PHE A 96 8.67 29.23 -0.88
C PHE A 96 9.21 30.01 -2.08
N SER A 97 10.45 29.72 -2.52
CA SER A 97 11.09 30.33 -3.69
C SER A 97 11.19 29.41 -4.90
N THR A 98 10.70 28.17 -4.80
CA THR A 98 10.85 27.17 -5.86
C THR A 98 10.09 27.52 -7.14
N SER A 99 10.69 27.13 -8.27
CA SER A 99 10.11 27.37 -9.59
C SER A 99 8.80 26.60 -9.79
N PHE A 100 7.98 27.06 -10.72
CA PHE A 100 6.76 26.35 -11.12
C PHE A 100 7.07 24.92 -11.62
N VAL A 101 8.21 24.72 -12.25
CA VAL A 101 8.69 23.43 -12.75
C VAL A 101 8.92 22.46 -11.60
N THR A 102 9.66 22.91 -10.58
CA THR A 102 9.86 22.12 -9.36
C THR A 102 8.52 21.82 -8.69
N THR A 103 7.61 22.78 -8.64
CA THR A 103 6.27 22.55 -8.08
C THR A 103 5.50 21.48 -8.86
N PHE A 104 5.54 21.53 -10.19
CA PHE A 104 4.88 20.56 -11.07
C PHE A 104 5.49 19.16 -10.95
N LEU A 105 6.80 19.05 -10.76
CA LEU A 105 7.51 17.78 -10.61
C LEU A 105 7.40 17.20 -9.18
N VAL A 106 7.40 18.04 -8.16
CA VAL A 106 7.35 17.58 -6.77
C VAL A 106 5.91 17.27 -6.34
N THR A 107 4.89 17.86 -6.95
CA THR A 107 3.48 17.56 -6.60
C THR A 107 3.13 16.08 -6.82
N PRO A 108 3.36 15.48 -8.01
CA PRO A 108 3.17 14.05 -8.22
C PRO A 108 3.98 13.21 -7.22
N LEU A 109 5.20 13.64 -6.91
CA LEU A 109 6.08 13.02 -5.94
C LEU A 109 5.46 12.94 -4.54
N ALA A 110 4.91 14.05 -4.06
CA ALA A 110 4.21 14.11 -2.78
C ALA A 110 2.96 13.21 -2.80
N THR A 111 2.20 13.20 -3.90
CA THR A 111 1.04 12.29 -4.03
C THR A 111 1.44 10.82 -4.09
N ASN A 112 2.59 10.49 -4.68
CA ASN A 112 3.16 9.14 -4.69
C ASN A 112 3.65 8.73 -3.29
N SER A 113 4.03 9.67 -2.42
CA SER A 113 4.30 9.38 -1.02
C SER A 113 3.03 9.23 -0.16
N ILE A 114 1.84 9.44 -0.73
CA ILE A 114 0.55 9.27 -0.06
C ILE A 114 -0.16 7.99 -0.55
N LEU A 115 -0.45 7.90 -1.85
CA LEU A 115 -1.35 6.88 -2.38
C LEU A 115 -0.87 5.43 -2.16
N PRO A 116 0.30 4.99 -2.68
CA PRO A 116 0.80 3.64 -2.46
C PRO A 116 1.10 3.37 -0.98
N LEU A 117 1.52 4.38 -0.21
CA LEU A 117 1.77 4.25 1.22
C LEU A 117 0.48 3.91 1.99
N ILE A 118 -0.62 4.62 1.73
CA ILE A 118 -1.91 4.32 2.38
C ILE A 118 -2.50 3.00 1.88
N PHE A 119 -2.32 2.67 0.60
CA PHE A 119 -2.80 1.40 0.05
C PHE A 119 -2.04 0.19 0.61
N SER A 120 -0.70 0.25 0.67
CA SER A 120 0.13 -0.77 1.32
C SER A 120 -0.26 -0.97 2.79
N TYR A 121 -0.49 0.13 3.51
CA TYR A 121 -0.95 0.06 4.90
C TYR A 121 -2.35 -0.55 5.03
N LEU A 122 -3.28 -0.22 4.13
CA LEU A 122 -4.60 -0.86 4.04
C LEU A 122 -4.47 -2.38 3.86
N LEU A 123 -3.58 -2.83 2.97
CA LEU A 123 -3.32 -4.26 2.76
C LEU A 123 -2.76 -4.92 4.03
N LEU A 124 -1.80 -4.28 4.70
CA LEU A 124 -1.25 -4.78 5.97
C LEU A 124 -2.31 -4.90 7.06
N VAL A 125 -3.23 -3.94 7.17
CA VAL A 125 -4.36 -4.02 8.12
C VAL A 125 -5.35 -5.12 7.72
N TYR A 126 -5.68 -5.22 6.43
CA TYR A 126 -6.60 -6.24 5.90
C TYR A 126 -6.09 -7.65 6.20
N PHE A 127 -4.79 -7.90 6.01
CA PHE A 127 -4.15 -9.18 6.30
C PHE A 127 -3.69 -9.35 7.75
N ARG A 128 -4.05 -8.41 8.65
CA ARG A 128 -3.71 -8.43 10.08
C ARG A 128 -2.20 -8.48 10.38
N ALA A 129 -1.39 -7.95 9.47
CA ALA A 129 0.06 -7.83 9.61
C ALA A 129 0.51 -6.45 10.13
N SER A 130 -0.43 -5.52 10.33
CA SER A 130 -0.14 -4.17 10.83
C SER A 130 0.33 -4.19 12.28
N THR A 131 1.44 -3.52 12.57
CA THR A 131 1.93 -3.26 13.93
C THR A 131 1.71 -1.79 14.32
N PRO A 132 1.62 -1.44 15.62
CA PRO A 132 1.47 -0.04 16.03
C PRO A 132 2.65 0.83 15.56
N ALA A 133 3.87 0.28 15.52
CA ALA A 133 5.04 0.97 14.98
C ALA A 133 4.85 1.33 13.50
N THR A 134 4.36 0.40 12.67
CA THR A 134 4.04 0.70 11.27
C THR A 134 2.93 1.74 11.13
N ALA A 135 1.92 1.72 12.00
CA ALA A 135 0.86 2.71 12.00
C ALA A 135 1.38 4.13 12.30
N ILE A 136 2.24 4.27 13.32
CA ILE A 136 2.88 5.54 13.68
C ILE A 136 3.76 6.04 12.54
N LEU A 137 4.64 5.17 12.00
CA LEU A 137 5.52 5.52 10.89
C LEU A 137 4.73 6.00 9.67
N THR A 138 3.68 5.26 9.29
CA THR A 138 2.76 5.62 8.19
C THR A 138 2.11 6.97 8.44
N THR A 139 1.65 7.22 9.66
CA THR A 139 0.96 8.48 10.01
C THR A 139 1.92 9.67 9.95
N VAL A 140 3.14 9.54 10.48
CA VAL A 140 4.15 10.61 10.44
C VAL A 140 4.51 10.96 9.00
N VAL A 141 4.81 9.96 8.17
CA VAL A 141 5.16 10.18 6.75
C VAL A 141 3.97 10.75 5.98
N TYR A 142 2.76 10.29 6.27
CA TYR A 142 1.53 10.82 5.67
C TYR A 142 1.30 12.30 6.00
N VAL A 143 1.48 12.70 7.26
CA VAL A 143 1.35 14.11 7.69
C VAL A 143 2.39 14.97 6.98
N LEU A 144 3.63 14.48 6.91
CA LEU A 144 4.72 15.18 6.24
C LEU A 144 4.46 15.36 4.74
N ALA A 145 4.04 14.29 4.06
CA ALA A 145 3.68 14.32 2.65
C ALA A 145 2.46 15.21 2.38
N SER A 146 1.47 15.21 3.28
CA SER A 146 0.31 16.09 3.20
C SER A 146 0.68 17.56 3.34
N LEU A 147 1.61 17.89 4.24
CA LEU A 147 2.08 19.26 4.43
C LEU A 147 2.78 19.76 3.16
N VAL A 148 3.73 18.98 2.62
CA VAL A 148 4.42 19.30 1.36
C VAL A 148 3.42 19.43 0.22
N TYR A 149 2.50 18.48 0.09
CA TYR A 149 1.46 18.48 -0.92
C TYR A 149 0.63 19.77 -0.89
N TRP A 150 0.13 20.19 0.27
CA TRP A 150 -0.71 21.39 0.36
C TRP A 150 0.05 22.68 0.07
N VAL A 151 1.31 22.78 0.50
CA VAL A 151 2.18 23.92 0.16
C VAL A 151 2.34 24.02 -1.36
N LEU A 152 2.65 22.91 -2.03
CA LEU A 152 2.78 22.85 -3.49
C LEU A 152 1.46 23.08 -4.22
N TYR A 153 0.36 22.55 -3.69
CA TYR A 153 -0.98 22.70 -4.27
C TYR A 153 -1.46 24.16 -4.26
N ILE A 154 -1.15 24.92 -3.20
CA ILE A 154 -1.45 26.35 -3.15
C ILE A 154 -0.65 27.09 -4.25
N ARG A 155 0.62 26.72 -4.47
CA ARG A 155 1.48 27.30 -5.52
C ARG A 155 1.10 26.89 -6.94
N LEU A 156 0.42 25.75 -7.10
CA LEU A 156 -0.19 25.36 -8.37
C LEU A 156 -1.34 26.27 -8.80
N ARG A 157 -1.89 27.11 -7.91
CA ARG A 157 -2.86 28.15 -8.29
C ARG A 157 -2.11 29.29 -8.99
N LEU A 158 -2.58 29.69 -10.17
CA LEU A 158 -2.03 30.87 -10.87
C LEU A 158 -2.23 32.11 -9.99
N PRO A 159 -1.26 33.05 -9.97
CA PRO A 159 -1.53 34.41 -9.53
C PRO A 159 -2.67 34.99 -10.38
N ASP A 160 -3.61 35.68 -9.74
CA ASP A 160 -4.72 36.32 -10.45
C ASP A 160 -4.18 37.31 -11.50
N GLY A 161 -4.69 37.21 -12.73
CA GLY A 161 -4.30 38.08 -13.85
C GLY A 161 -3.12 37.60 -14.71
N MET A 162 -2.50 36.45 -14.42
CA MET A 162 -1.44 35.91 -15.27
C MET A 162 -2.01 35.26 -16.55
N THR A 163 -1.72 35.86 -17.70
CA THR A 163 -2.13 35.35 -19.01
C THR A 163 -1.39 34.05 -19.36
N ARG A 164 -2.00 33.24 -20.24
CA ARG A 164 -1.47 31.95 -20.73
C ARG A 164 -0.04 32.10 -21.29
N ASP A 165 0.23 33.19 -22.00
CA ASP A 165 1.55 33.51 -22.55
C ASP A 165 2.57 33.95 -21.49
N GLY A 166 2.13 34.64 -20.44
CA GLY A 166 2.98 34.97 -19.29
C GLY A 166 3.46 33.72 -18.55
N MET A 167 2.62 32.69 -18.52
CA MET A 167 2.98 31.37 -17.97
C MET A 167 4.00 30.65 -18.87
N TYR A 168 3.79 30.67 -20.20
CA TYR A 168 4.75 30.12 -21.17
C TYR A 168 6.13 30.75 -21.01
N LYS A 169 6.18 32.08 -20.90
CA LYS A 169 7.44 32.81 -20.74
C LYS A 169 8.13 32.46 -19.42
N ARG A 170 7.39 32.35 -18.30
CA ARG A 170 7.96 31.98 -16.99
C ARG A 170 8.38 30.52 -16.89
N TYR A 171 7.61 29.62 -17.46
CA TYR A 171 7.94 28.21 -17.53
C TYR A 171 9.19 28.03 -18.38
N ARG A 172 9.19 28.53 -19.62
CA ARG A 172 10.35 28.47 -20.51
C ARG A 172 11.57 29.13 -19.89
N LEU A 173 11.46 30.35 -19.35
CA LEU A 173 12.59 31.05 -18.71
C LEU A 173 13.07 30.32 -17.46
N GLY A 174 12.18 29.82 -16.60
CA GLY A 174 12.57 29.14 -15.36
C GLY A 174 13.12 27.73 -15.58
N VAL A 175 12.67 27.05 -16.64
CA VAL A 175 13.25 25.81 -17.14
C VAL A 175 14.63 26.08 -17.76
N SER A 176 14.72 27.06 -18.66
CA SER A 176 15.94 27.38 -19.41
C SER A 176 17.00 28.10 -18.58
N SER A 177 16.64 28.68 -17.42
CA SER A 177 17.57 29.37 -16.53
C SER A 177 18.14 28.49 -15.42
N LEU A 178 17.71 27.23 -15.31
CA LEU A 178 18.41 26.27 -14.46
C LEU A 178 19.71 25.91 -15.19
N GLU A 179 20.87 26.29 -14.63
CA GLU A 179 22.23 26.00 -15.15
C GLU A 179 22.57 24.50 -15.24
N ALA A 180 21.57 23.61 -15.27
CA ALA A 180 21.71 22.16 -15.19
C ALA A 180 21.18 21.45 -16.44
N CYS A 181 21.27 22.04 -17.63
CA CYS A 181 21.31 21.25 -18.85
C CYS A 181 22.64 20.48 -18.88
N GLY A 182 22.69 19.30 -18.24
CA GLY A 182 23.76 18.33 -18.47
C GLY A 182 24.19 17.44 -17.31
N GLU A 183 24.50 17.96 -16.11
CA GLU A 183 25.37 17.15 -15.23
C GLU A 183 24.93 16.94 -13.77
N PHE A 184 24.08 17.79 -13.17
CA PHE A 184 23.85 17.73 -11.71
C PHE A 184 22.40 17.73 -11.22
N SER A 185 21.40 17.94 -12.08
CA SER A 185 20.00 18.01 -11.65
C SER A 185 19.10 17.13 -12.53
N GLY A 186 18.61 16.02 -11.97
CA GLY A 186 17.77 15.04 -12.69
C GLY A 186 16.33 15.50 -13.00
N LEU A 187 16.12 16.81 -13.20
CA LEU A 187 14.81 17.45 -13.44
C LEU A 187 14.89 18.65 -14.42
N ALA A 188 16.01 18.87 -15.11
CA ALA A 188 16.13 19.97 -16.09
C ALA A 188 15.60 19.54 -17.46
N VAL A 189 14.94 20.46 -18.17
CA VAL A 189 14.45 20.25 -19.55
C VAL A 189 15.28 21.15 -20.46
N CYS A 190 15.89 20.60 -21.50
CA CYS A 190 16.60 21.41 -22.47
C CYS A 190 15.66 21.77 -23.62
N PRO A 191 15.46 23.07 -23.92
CA PRO A 191 14.63 23.46 -25.05
C PRO A 191 15.41 23.21 -26.35
N GLU A 192 15.28 22.02 -26.94
CA GLU A 192 15.62 21.85 -28.35
C GLU A 192 14.55 22.50 -29.24
N GLY A 193 14.97 22.93 -30.43
CA GLY A 193 14.34 23.96 -31.25
C GLY A 193 12.85 23.77 -31.56
N ASP A 194 12.17 24.90 -31.78
CA ASP A 194 10.78 25.02 -32.26
C ASP A 194 9.79 24.01 -31.67
N ALA A 195 9.70 23.99 -30.33
CA ALA A 195 8.63 23.30 -29.61
C ALA A 195 7.26 23.73 -30.17
N ASP A 196 6.61 22.77 -30.83
CA ASP A 196 5.38 22.95 -31.58
C ASP A 196 4.21 23.32 -30.64
N ARG A 197 3.19 24.00 -31.17
CA ARG A 197 2.03 24.46 -30.38
C ARG A 197 1.30 23.35 -29.60
N ASP A 198 1.46 22.10 -30.02
CA ASP A 198 0.75 20.93 -29.48
C ASP A 198 1.30 20.46 -28.12
N GLU A 199 2.61 20.54 -27.88
CA GLU A 199 3.22 20.15 -26.59
C GLU A 199 2.69 21.00 -25.41
N PHE A 200 2.32 22.25 -25.71
CA PHE A 200 1.75 23.17 -24.75
C PHE A 200 0.31 22.83 -24.35
N ALA A 201 -0.50 22.33 -25.29
CA ALA A 201 -1.85 21.87 -24.99
C ALA A 201 -1.80 20.69 -24.02
N GLU A 202 -0.82 19.79 -24.18
CA GLU A 202 -0.60 18.66 -23.28
C GLU A 202 -0.21 19.11 -21.87
N GLY A 203 0.70 20.07 -21.73
CA GLY A 203 1.11 20.60 -20.42
C GLY A 203 -0.03 21.26 -19.63
N ILE A 204 -0.92 21.99 -20.31
CA ILE A 204 -2.10 22.59 -19.67
C ILE A 204 -3.11 21.53 -19.25
N GLY A 205 -3.33 20.52 -20.11
CA GLY A 205 -4.16 19.36 -19.77
C GLY A 205 -3.64 18.64 -18.53
N ALA A 206 -2.35 18.35 -18.47
CA ALA A 206 -1.71 17.69 -17.33
C ALA A 206 -1.82 18.52 -16.04
N ARG A 207 -1.69 19.84 -16.12
CA ARG A 207 -1.90 20.71 -14.97
C ARG A 207 -3.33 20.68 -14.46
N LEU A 208 -4.32 20.79 -15.36
CA LEU A 208 -5.73 20.74 -14.98
C LEU A 208 -6.05 19.40 -14.32
N LEU A 209 -5.54 18.32 -14.90
CA LEU A 209 -5.66 16.97 -14.38
C LEU A 209 -5.06 16.87 -12.96
N LEU A 210 -3.82 17.34 -12.76
CA LEU A 210 -3.19 17.39 -11.44
C LEU A 210 -4.04 18.18 -10.43
N ARG A 211 -4.55 19.35 -10.82
CA ARG A 211 -5.34 20.19 -9.91
C ARG A 211 -6.65 19.53 -9.48
N VAL A 212 -7.32 18.79 -10.36
CA VAL A 212 -8.61 18.15 -10.06
C VAL A 212 -8.42 16.87 -9.28
N VAL A 213 -7.49 16.02 -9.70
CA VAL A 213 -7.45 14.65 -9.18
C VAL A 213 -6.54 14.48 -7.98
N THR A 214 -5.47 15.27 -7.85
CA THR A 214 -4.60 15.14 -6.66
C THR A 214 -5.35 15.42 -5.34
N PRO A 215 -6.31 16.37 -5.25
CA PRO A 215 -7.17 16.50 -4.08
C PRO A 215 -8.12 15.32 -3.87
N ILE A 216 -8.60 14.70 -4.94
CA ILE A 216 -9.48 13.50 -4.86
C ILE A 216 -8.68 12.33 -4.28
N ILE A 217 -7.46 12.11 -4.76
CA ILE A 217 -6.55 11.09 -4.23
C ILE A 217 -6.24 11.36 -2.76
N TRP A 218 -5.91 12.61 -2.42
CA TRP A 218 -5.61 13.01 -1.04
C TRP A 218 -6.80 12.81 -0.10
N THR A 219 -8.00 13.23 -0.49
CA THR A 219 -9.22 13.08 0.33
C THR A 219 -9.56 11.61 0.55
N TRP A 220 -9.49 10.78 -0.48
CA TRP A 220 -9.67 9.34 -0.35
C TRP A 220 -8.63 8.72 0.60
N ALA A 221 -7.35 9.04 0.41
CA ALA A 221 -6.27 8.52 1.25
C ALA A 221 -6.42 8.95 2.72
N THR A 222 -6.83 10.20 2.97
CA THR A 222 -7.16 10.72 4.30
C THR A 222 -8.28 9.92 4.95
N GLY A 223 -9.37 9.69 4.20
CA GLY A 223 -10.54 8.96 4.68
C GLY A 223 -10.18 7.51 5.04
N VAL A 224 -9.44 6.83 4.16
CA VAL A 224 -8.97 5.46 4.40
C VAL A 224 -8.08 5.40 5.64
N LEU A 225 -7.08 6.27 5.75
CA LEU A 225 -6.20 6.30 6.92
C LEU A 225 -6.99 6.54 8.21
N GLY A 226 -7.89 7.53 8.22
CA GLY A 226 -8.74 7.82 9.37
C GLY A 226 -9.56 6.61 9.81
N VAL A 227 -10.21 5.93 8.87
CA VAL A 227 -10.97 4.70 9.15
C VAL A 227 -10.06 3.61 9.73
N LEU A 228 -8.87 3.40 9.16
CA LEU A 228 -7.92 2.38 9.61
C LEU A 228 -7.38 2.66 11.02
N LEU A 229 -7.15 3.93 11.38
CA LEU A 229 -6.68 4.32 12.71
C LEU A 229 -7.79 4.27 13.76
N LEU A 230 -9.02 4.62 13.39
CA LEU A 230 -10.16 4.63 14.31
C LEU A 230 -10.77 3.25 14.56
N LEU A 231 -10.71 2.34 13.59
CA LEU A 231 -11.25 0.97 13.68
C LEU A 231 -10.77 0.20 14.93
N PRO A 232 -9.46 0.12 15.25
CA PRO A 232 -8.97 -0.53 16.46
C PRO A 232 -9.50 0.12 17.75
N VAL A 233 -9.59 1.46 17.78
CA VAL A 233 -10.07 2.24 18.93
C VAL A 233 -11.54 1.92 19.20
N PHE A 234 -12.38 1.97 18.16
CA PHE A 234 -13.80 1.64 18.27
C PHE A 234 -14.03 0.18 18.66
N ARG A 235 -13.25 -0.77 18.11
CA ARG A 235 -13.34 -2.19 18.49
C ARG A 235 -12.96 -2.41 19.96
N ARG A 236 -11.93 -1.72 20.46
CA ARG A 236 -11.52 -1.81 21.88
C ARG A 236 -12.59 -1.22 22.79
N SER A 237 -13.15 -0.08 22.43
CA SER A 237 -14.23 0.58 23.18
C SER A 237 -15.49 -0.30 23.25
N GLY A 238 -15.92 -0.86 22.12
CA GLY A 238 -17.08 -1.75 22.07
C GLY A 238 -16.91 -3.04 22.88
N ARG A 239 -15.70 -3.62 22.92
CA ARG A 239 -15.40 -4.79 23.76
C ARG A 239 -15.53 -4.49 25.25
N ARG A 240 -15.03 -3.33 25.71
CA ARG A 240 -15.17 -2.91 27.11
C ARG A 240 -16.64 -2.74 27.49
N SER A 241 -17.43 -2.09 26.63
CA SER A 241 -18.87 -1.93 26.88
C SER A 241 -19.62 -3.28 26.93
N ARG A 242 -19.29 -4.21 26.02
CA ARG A 242 -19.89 -5.55 26.03
C ARG A 242 -19.46 -6.40 27.21
N GLN A 243 -18.21 -6.33 27.65
CA GLN A 243 -17.77 -7.02 28.87
C GLN A 243 -18.48 -6.48 30.11
N GLY A 244 -18.65 -5.16 30.23
CA GLY A 244 -19.44 -4.57 31.32
C GLY A 244 -20.88 -5.09 31.32
N LYS A 245 -21.56 -5.07 30.17
CA LYS A 245 -22.93 -5.58 30.05
C LYS A 245 -23.04 -7.10 30.23
N LYS A 246 -22.01 -7.88 29.86
CA LYS A 246 -22.01 -9.33 30.08
C LYS A 246 -21.91 -9.64 31.56
N MET A 247 -21.04 -8.95 32.29
CA MET A 247 -20.92 -9.10 33.74
C MET A 247 -22.22 -8.69 34.46
N GLU A 248 -22.87 -7.62 34.00
CA GLU A 248 -24.17 -7.17 34.52
C GLU A 248 -25.30 -8.16 34.22
N ARG A 249 -25.32 -8.75 33.01
CA ARG A 249 -26.27 -9.82 32.64
C ARG A 249 -26.00 -11.12 33.37
N GLU A 250 -24.74 -11.53 33.55
CA GLU A 250 -24.39 -12.73 34.33
C GLU A 250 -24.82 -12.58 35.80
N LEU A 251 -24.73 -11.36 36.37
CA LEU A 251 -25.31 -11.07 37.68
C LEU A 251 -26.85 -11.16 37.69
N ALA A 252 -27.52 -10.72 36.62
CA ALA A 252 -28.97 -10.71 36.52
C ALA A 252 -29.59 -12.07 36.11
N GLU A 253 -28.87 -12.89 35.35
CA GLU A 253 -29.33 -14.16 34.74
C GLU A 253 -28.97 -15.40 35.55
N SER A 254 -28.24 -15.27 36.67
CA SER A 254 -28.03 -16.36 37.65
C SER A 254 -29.35 -16.99 38.17
N GLY A 255 -30.53 -16.44 37.81
CA GLY A 255 -31.85 -16.99 38.10
C GLY A 255 -32.66 -17.58 36.95
N LYS A 256 -32.24 -17.54 35.66
CA LYS A 256 -33.07 -18.02 34.54
C LYS A 256 -32.26 -18.78 33.49
N GLN A 257 -32.32 -20.10 33.57
CA GLN A 257 -31.71 -21.04 32.64
C GLN A 257 -32.76 -21.48 31.60
N GLY A 258 -32.73 -20.91 30.40
CA GLY A 258 -33.68 -21.30 29.34
C GLY A 258 -33.48 -20.59 28.01
N ASP A 259 -33.18 -21.40 26.98
CA ASP A 259 -33.22 -21.14 25.53
C ASP A 259 -32.16 -20.21 24.89
N GLU A 260 -31.05 -20.84 24.51
CA GLU A 260 -29.88 -20.25 23.85
C GLU A 260 -29.76 -20.70 22.36
N ASN A 261 -30.77 -20.46 21.52
CA ASN A 261 -30.72 -20.91 20.10
C ASN A 261 -30.81 -19.81 19.02
N THR A 262 -30.91 -18.52 19.35
CA THR A 262 -31.25 -17.48 18.34
C THR A 262 -30.08 -16.58 17.89
N ALA A 263 -28.85 -16.75 18.39
CA ALA A 263 -27.77 -15.76 18.19
C ALA A 263 -26.87 -15.95 16.93
N ARG A 264 -27.16 -16.89 16.02
CA ARG A 264 -26.22 -17.28 14.95
C ARG A 264 -26.21 -16.44 13.65
N SER A 265 -27.11 -15.48 13.45
CA SER A 265 -27.27 -14.83 12.12
C SER A 265 -26.43 -13.57 11.84
N THR A 266 -25.77 -12.96 12.83
CA THR A 266 -25.09 -11.65 12.64
C THR A 266 -23.65 -11.70 12.08
N GLY A 267 -23.09 -12.89 11.86
CA GLY A 267 -21.68 -13.04 11.44
C GLY A 267 -21.39 -12.66 9.98
N ASP A 268 -22.31 -12.99 9.06
CA ASP A 268 -22.01 -13.00 7.62
C ASP A 268 -22.01 -11.61 6.94
N THR A 269 -22.79 -10.65 7.46
CA THR A 269 -22.86 -9.30 6.88
C THR A 269 -21.55 -8.54 7.01
N THR A 270 -20.81 -8.73 8.11
CA THR A 270 -19.54 -8.04 8.35
C THR A 270 -18.43 -8.47 7.39
N ARG A 271 -18.39 -9.76 7.02
CA ARG A 271 -17.39 -10.33 6.11
C ARG A 271 -17.59 -9.82 4.68
N THR A 272 -18.84 -9.70 4.26
CA THR A 272 -19.21 -9.19 2.92
C THR A 272 -18.80 -7.73 2.77
N TRP A 273 -19.06 -6.89 3.77
CA TRP A 273 -18.70 -5.48 3.74
C TRP A 273 -17.19 -5.26 3.60
N HIS A 274 -16.37 -6.01 4.36
CA HIS A 274 -14.91 -5.93 4.26
C HIS A 274 -14.39 -6.25 2.86
N ARG A 275 -15.01 -7.21 2.16
CA ARG A 275 -14.65 -7.57 0.79
C ARG A 275 -14.99 -6.45 -0.19
N VAL A 276 -16.18 -5.84 -0.08
CA VAL A 276 -16.59 -4.72 -0.93
C VAL A 276 -15.65 -3.52 -0.77
N VAL A 277 -15.35 -3.14 0.47
CA VAL A 277 -14.42 -2.03 0.75
C VAL A 277 -13.04 -2.31 0.16
N PHE A 278 -12.52 -3.53 0.29
CA PHE A 278 -11.23 -3.92 -0.29
C PHE A 278 -11.20 -3.74 -1.82
N TRP A 279 -12.21 -4.23 -2.54
CA TRP A 279 -12.27 -4.12 -4.00
C TRP A 279 -12.50 -2.67 -4.45
N LEU A 280 -13.32 -1.91 -3.74
CA LEU A 280 -13.50 -0.48 -4.03
C LEU A 280 -12.19 0.28 -3.85
N SER A 281 -11.49 0.06 -2.74
CA SER A 281 -10.18 0.68 -2.50
C SER A 281 -9.14 0.29 -3.56
N THR A 282 -9.21 -0.93 -4.07
CA THR A 282 -8.37 -1.39 -5.18
C THR A 282 -8.65 -0.61 -6.45
N VAL A 283 -9.91 -0.46 -6.84
CA VAL A 283 -10.27 0.28 -8.07
C VAL A 283 -9.78 1.72 -7.98
N VAL A 284 -9.98 2.38 -6.85
CA VAL A 284 -9.48 3.75 -6.63
C VAL A 284 -7.95 3.82 -6.70
N PHE A 285 -7.25 2.84 -6.13
CA PHE A 285 -5.80 2.76 -6.21
C PHE A 285 -5.30 2.59 -7.66
N VAL A 286 -5.88 1.67 -8.42
CA VAL A 286 -5.51 1.44 -9.83
C VAL A 286 -5.75 2.69 -10.68
N LEU A 287 -6.87 3.39 -10.46
CA LEU A 287 -7.14 4.68 -11.12
C LEU A 287 -6.08 5.72 -10.75
N GLY A 288 -5.69 5.79 -9.48
CA GLY A 288 -4.62 6.69 -9.02
C GLY A 288 -3.27 6.38 -9.66
N VAL A 289 -2.89 5.10 -9.76
CA VAL A 289 -1.65 4.68 -10.46
C VAL A 289 -1.72 5.00 -11.95
N GLY A 290 -2.85 4.74 -12.61
CA GLY A 290 -3.04 5.07 -14.02
C GLY A 290 -2.85 6.55 -14.29
N MET A 291 -3.37 7.40 -13.40
CA MET A 291 -3.14 8.84 -13.49
C MET A 291 -1.69 9.25 -13.22
N GLN A 292 -1.03 8.67 -12.23
CA GLN A 292 0.39 8.95 -12.00
C GLN A 292 1.22 8.56 -13.23
N GLY A 293 0.84 7.47 -13.89
CA GLY A 293 1.37 7.05 -15.19
C GLY A 293 1.14 8.08 -16.30
N SER A 294 -0.04 8.70 -16.39
CA SER A 294 -0.31 9.73 -17.41
C SER A 294 0.51 11.00 -17.18
N VAL A 295 0.71 11.40 -15.93
CA VAL A 295 1.58 12.54 -15.59
C VAL A 295 3.03 12.24 -15.94
N LEU A 296 3.50 11.02 -15.64
CA LEU A 296 4.84 10.58 -16.05
C LEU A 296 4.98 10.57 -17.58
N ALA A 297 3.99 10.03 -18.30
CA ALA A 297 4.01 10.01 -19.75
C ALA A 297 4.12 11.43 -20.33
N THR A 298 3.44 12.39 -19.71
CA THR A 298 3.57 13.81 -20.09
C THR A 298 4.98 14.34 -19.78
N ALA A 299 5.55 14.02 -18.62
CA ALA A 299 6.90 14.44 -18.26
C ALA A 299 7.97 13.85 -19.20
N ILE A 300 7.78 12.61 -19.67
CA ILE A 300 8.64 11.96 -20.66
C ILE A 300 8.50 12.64 -22.03
N ARG A 301 7.27 12.93 -22.46
CA ARG A 301 7.03 13.63 -23.73
C ARG A 301 7.63 15.03 -23.77
N LEU A 302 7.65 15.70 -22.62
CA LEU A 302 8.28 17.01 -22.45
C LEU A 302 9.81 16.94 -22.24
N ASP A 303 10.43 15.78 -22.52
CA ASP A 303 11.87 15.51 -22.36
C ASP A 303 12.45 15.96 -21.00
N MET A 304 11.65 15.85 -19.93
CA MET A 304 12.10 16.20 -18.58
C MET A 304 12.87 15.08 -17.89
N VAL A 305 12.88 13.90 -18.52
CA VAL A 305 13.41 12.66 -17.96
C VAL A 305 14.24 11.97 -19.02
N ASP A 306 15.55 12.03 -18.86
CA ASP A 306 16.45 11.21 -19.64
C ASP A 306 16.20 9.72 -19.31
N ILE A 307 15.69 8.98 -20.30
CA ILE A 307 15.38 7.55 -20.19
C ILE A 307 16.67 6.72 -20.29
N HIS A 308 17.69 7.25 -20.97
CA HIS A 308 18.93 6.54 -21.27
C HIS A 308 20.03 6.81 -20.24
N GLY A 309 19.98 7.94 -19.55
CA GLY A 309 20.90 8.30 -18.47
C GLY A 309 20.57 7.65 -17.14
N TRP A 310 21.60 7.09 -16.48
CA TRP A 310 21.51 6.68 -15.08
C TRP A 310 21.48 7.91 -14.18
N SER A 311 20.28 8.37 -13.80
CA SER A 311 20.17 9.46 -12.83
C SER A 311 20.47 8.96 -11.40
N PHE A 312 21.01 9.83 -10.55
CA PHE A 312 21.21 9.56 -9.11
C PHE A 312 19.95 8.97 -8.46
N GLY A 313 18.77 9.44 -8.84
CA GLY A 313 17.52 8.93 -8.29
C GLY A 313 17.11 7.53 -8.76
N GLN A 314 17.64 7.01 -9.88
CA GLN A 314 17.50 5.60 -10.26
C GLN A 314 18.42 4.72 -9.43
N ILE A 315 19.66 5.17 -9.16
CA ILE A 315 20.58 4.46 -8.25
C ILE A 315 19.95 4.33 -6.87
N VAL A 316 19.44 5.44 -6.32
CA VAL A 316 18.71 5.44 -5.03
C VAL A 316 17.46 4.55 -5.09
N ALA A 317 16.75 4.50 -6.23
CA ALA A 317 15.64 3.57 -6.40
C ALA A 317 16.10 2.13 -6.21
N VAL A 318 17.12 1.73 -6.97
CA VAL A 318 17.65 0.37 -6.95
C VAL A 318 18.12 0.03 -5.54
N THR A 319 18.87 0.90 -4.88
CA THR A 319 19.38 0.61 -3.52
C THR A 319 18.29 0.53 -2.45
N VAL A 320 17.15 1.21 -2.63
CA VAL A 320 16.01 1.13 -1.70
C VAL A 320 15.13 -0.09 -1.99
N TRP A 321 14.89 -0.44 -3.25
CA TRP A 321 13.96 -1.52 -3.64
C TRP A 321 14.61 -2.89 -3.74
N VAL A 322 15.89 -2.96 -4.07
CA VAL A 322 16.59 -4.24 -4.21
C VAL A 322 16.65 -4.99 -2.88
N PRO A 323 17.00 -4.41 -1.72
CA PRO A 323 17.17 -5.20 -0.49
C PRO A 323 15.92 -5.98 -0.08
N PRO A 324 14.70 -5.40 -0.02
CA PRO A 324 13.49 -6.18 0.30
C PRO A 324 13.21 -7.31 -0.71
N LEU A 325 13.46 -7.05 -2.00
CA LEU A 325 13.28 -8.05 -3.06
C LEU A 325 14.30 -9.19 -2.94
N LEU A 326 15.55 -8.86 -2.60
CA LEU A 326 16.65 -9.80 -2.47
C LEU A 326 16.47 -10.66 -1.22
N GLU A 327 16.03 -10.08 -0.09
CA GLU A 327 15.65 -10.81 1.12
C GLU A 327 14.52 -11.80 0.84
N TYR A 328 13.47 -11.37 0.11
CA TYR A 328 12.39 -12.26 -0.32
C TYR A 328 12.90 -13.39 -1.20
N PHE A 329 13.69 -13.09 -2.22
CA PHE A 329 14.20 -14.08 -3.17
C PHE A 329 15.11 -15.10 -2.49
N CYS A 330 16.03 -14.66 -1.62
CA CYS A 330 16.88 -15.53 -0.81
C CYS A 330 16.07 -16.39 0.17
N GLY A 331 15.04 -15.82 0.79
CA GLY A 331 14.10 -16.55 1.65
C GLY A 331 13.37 -17.66 0.89
N GLU A 332 12.86 -17.37 -0.30
CA GLU A 332 12.15 -18.35 -1.12
C GLU A 332 13.08 -19.44 -1.67
N MET A 333 14.28 -19.06 -2.16
CA MET A 333 15.29 -20.02 -2.64
C MET A 333 15.75 -20.97 -1.52
N SER A 334 16.02 -20.45 -0.32
CA SER A 334 16.43 -21.29 0.81
C SER A 334 15.31 -22.23 1.26
N GLY A 335 14.06 -21.77 1.26
CA GLY A 335 12.89 -22.59 1.52
C GLY A 335 12.66 -23.66 0.44
N TRP A 336 12.89 -23.34 -0.83
CA TRP A 336 12.84 -24.30 -1.93
C TRP A 336 13.95 -25.36 -1.81
N HIS A 337 15.18 -24.93 -1.52
CA HIS A 337 16.31 -25.83 -1.35
C HIS A 337 16.09 -26.81 -0.18
N ARG A 338 15.58 -26.34 0.96
CA ARG A 338 15.24 -27.20 2.11
C ARG A 338 14.14 -28.21 1.77
N ARG A 339 13.11 -27.81 1.03
CA ARG A 339 12.04 -28.72 0.56
C ARG A 339 12.55 -29.76 -0.43
N ARG A 340 13.51 -29.39 -1.28
CA ARG A 340 14.17 -30.33 -2.20
C ARG A 340 15.00 -31.32 -1.38
N MET A 341 15.96 -30.87 -0.58
CA MET A 341 16.85 -31.74 0.20
C MET A 341 16.11 -32.65 1.20
N GLY A 342 15.04 -32.17 1.85
CA GLY A 342 14.21 -33.01 2.73
C GLY A 342 13.49 -34.16 2.02
N LYS A 343 13.20 -34.04 0.72
CA LYS A 343 12.67 -35.16 -0.08
C LYS A 343 13.72 -36.21 -0.41
N TRP A 344 14.99 -35.81 -0.54
CA TRP A 344 16.09 -36.75 -0.82
C TRP A 344 16.63 -37.41 0.45
N GLY A 345 16.54 -36.74 1.61
CA GLY A 345 17.01 -37.27 2.90
C GLY A 345 16.05 -38.27 3.56
N GLY A 346 14.76 -38.25 3.23
CA GLY A 346 13.75 -39.14 3.82
C GLY A 346 13.65 -40.54 3.18
N GLU A 347 14.45 -40.84 2.15
CA GLU A 347 14.43 -42.14 1.46
C GLU A 347 15.56 -43.08 1.93
N TYR A 348 16.39 -42.64 2.88
CA TYR A 348 17.49 -43.44 3.45
C TYR A 348 17.32 -43.78 4.94
N GLU A 349 16.16 -43.49 5.53
CA GLU A 349 15.90 -43.77 6.94
C GLU A 349 15.40 -45.22 7.11
N GLU A 350 16.35 -46.05 7.53
CA GLU A 350 16.20 -47.33 8.26
C GLU A 350 15.68 -48.53 7.47
N VAL A 351 16.60 -49.21 6.77
CA VAL A 351 16.55 -50.67 6.70
C VAL A 351 16.89 -51.18 8.09
N PRO A 352 15.95 -51.80 8.83
CA PRO A 352 16.28 -52.42 10.11
C PRO A 352 17.28 -53.54 9.84
N MET A 353 18.51 -53.40 10.36
CA MET A 353 19.41 -54.55 10.47
C MET A 353 18.76 -55.53 11.46
N ARG A 354 18.29 -56.66 10.93
CA ARG A 354 17.88 -57.81 11.72
C ARG A 354 19.07 -58.71 12.01
#